data_AF-A0A511X5H0-F1
#
_entry.id   AF-A0A511X5H0-F1
#
_cell.length_a   1.000
_cell.length_b   1.000
_cell.length_c   1.000
_cell.angle_alpha   90.00
_cell.angle_beta   90.00
_cell.angle_gamma   90.00
#
_symmetry.space_group_name_H-M   'P 1'
#
loop_
_entity.id
_entity.type
_entity.pdbx_description
1 polymer ?
#
loop_
_entity_poly.entity_id
_entity_poly.type
_entity_poly.pdbx_seq_one_letter_code
_entity_poly.pdbx_strand_id
1 'polypeptide(L)'
;MNMQQPRVAPSTKRANIIRTRKYFAVICRDEWGGSHFSPDGSSIAIPIKQVSAIWIGNNLRQALLTSHDYRADYGYGPLFDERLQEARPRSAAASRNFWFGIRDEYGFKDHLAAMSKSALAFVDWDYEETDQIRLRASRGRGGGHSAWYSHENHAKVFHVSINVTDEELGTVALQALDACQPNYA
;
A
#
# COMPACT_ATOMS: atom_id res chain seq x y z
N MET A 1 29.93 8.43 -29.25
CA MET A 1 28.56 8.91 -28.92
C MET A 1 27.96 7.87 -27.99
N ASN A 2 28.08 8.07 -26.67
CA ASN A 2 27.56 7.11 -25.69
C ASN A 2 26.04 7.27 -25.65
N MET A 3 25.32 6.27 -26.17
CA MET A 3 23.91 6.11 -25.89
C MET A 3 23.78 5.81 -24.39
N GLN A 4 23.36 6.79 -23.60
CA GLN A 4 22.88 6.53 -22.25
C GLN A 4 21.70 5.58 -22.38
N GLN A 5 21.88 4.34 -21.89
CA GLN A 5 20.76 3.43 -21.68
C GLN A 5 19.71 4.17 -20.85
N PRO A 6 18.41 4.08 -21.21
CA PRO A 6 17.36 4.69 -20.42
C PRO A 6 17.46 4.13 -19.00
N ARG A 7 17.48 5.01 -17.99
CA ARG A 7 17.43 4.58 -16.58
C ARG A 7 16.21 3.67 -16.43
N VAL A 8 16.47 2.40 -16.15
CA VAL A 8 15.47 1.45 -15.67
C VAL A 8 14.90 2.07 -14.40
N ALA A 9 13.58 2.29 -14.31
CA ALA A 9 13.02 2.76 -13.04
C ALA A 9 13.25 1.65 -12.00
N PRO A 10 13.60 2.02 -10.76
CA PRO A 10 13.97 1.04 -9.74
C PRO A 10 12.84 0.05 -9.48
N SER A 11 13.21 -1.17 -9.13
CA SER A 11 12.27 -2.18 -8.69
C SER A 11 11.64 -1.73 -7.36
N THR A 12 10.31 -1.73 -7.29
CA THR A 12 9.55 -1.16 -6.18
C THR A 12 8.63 -2.19 -5.54
N LYS A 13 8.72 -2.34 -4.22
CA LYS A 13 7.74 -3.07 -3.38
C LYS A 13 6.73 -2.08 -2.79
N ARG A 14 5.46 -2.49 -2.66
CA ARG A 14 4.38 -1.59 -2.27
C ARG A 14 3.45 -2.17 -1.22
N ALA A 15 2.88 -1.27 -0.42
CA ALA A 15 1.81 -1.58 0.51
C ALA A 15 0.89 -0.37 0.67
N ASN A 16 -0.31 -0.61 1.21
CA ASN A 16 -1.16 0.45 1.74
C ASN A 16 -1.43 0.17 3.22
N ILE A 17 -1.46 1.23 4.02
CA ILE A 17 -1.98 1.17 5.38
C ILE A 17 -3.26 2.00 5.46
N ILE A 18 -4.28 1.45 6.12
CA ILE A 18 -5.61 2.04 6.21
C ILE A 18 -6.06 2.05 7.66
N ARG A 19 -6.55 3.20 8.11
CA ARG A 19 -7.15 3.39 9.43
C ARG A 19 -8.57 3.91 9.30
N THR A 20 -9.51 3.22 9.93
CA THR A 20 -10.90 3.65 10.08
C THR A 20 -11.28 3.74 11.55
N ARG A 21 -12.54 4.09 11.85
CA ARG A 21 -13.08 4.02 13.21
C ARG A 21 -13.33 2.58 13.70
N LYS A 22 -13.40 1.60 12.79
CA LYS A 22 -13.76 0.20 13.13
C LYS A 22 -12.57 -0.74 13.08
N TYR A 23 -11.72 -0.58 12.07
CA TYR A 23 -10.61 -1.48 11.79
C TYR A 23 -9.35 -0.71 11.33
N PHE A 24 -8.22 -1.40 11.39
CA PHE A 24 -6.98 -1.03 10.73
C PHE A 24 -6.58 -2.15 9.77
N ALA A 25 -6.08 -1.79 8.60
CA ALA A 25 -5.62 -2.76 7.62
C ALA A 25 -4.22 -2.43 7.10
N VAL A 26 -3.42 -3.47 6.89
CA VAL A 26 -2.18 -3.44 6.10
C VAL A 26 -2.45 -4.29 4.86
N ILE A 27 -2.23 -3.72 3.69
CA ILE A 27 -2.56 -4.36 2.41
C ILE A 27 -1.29 -4.45 1.58
N CYS A 28 -0.88 -5.67 1.25
CA CYS A 28 0.21 -5.90 0.31
C CYS A 28 -0.23 -5.48 -1.11
N ARG A 29 0.65 -4.77 -1.80
CA ARG A 29 0.42 -4.32 -3.16
C ARG A 29 1.55 -4.77 -4.06
N ASP A 30 1.21 -5.34 -5.21
CA ASP A 30 2.19 -5.70 -6.23
C ASP A 30 2.32 -4.58 -7.26
N GLU A 31 3.47 -4.52 -7.93
CA GLU A 31 3.77 -3.56 -8.99
C GLU A 31 3.70 -4.23 -10.37
N TRP A 32 2.81 -3.74 -11.23
CA TRP A 32 2.81 -4.09 -12.66
C TRP A 32 2.24 -2.97 -13.55
N GLY A 33 2.99 -1.87 -13.71
CA GLY A 33 2.46 -0.71 -14.45
C GLY A 33 1.50 0.13 -13.60
N GLY A 34 1.47 -0.14 -12.29
CA GLY A 34 0.52 0.38 -11.31
C GLY A 34 0.55 -0.48 -10.04
N SER A 35 -0.05 0.05 -8.96
CA SER A 35 -0.18 -0.66 -7.69
C SER A 35 -1.47 -1.51 -7.69
N HIS A 36 -1.34 -2.81 -7.48
CA HIS A 36 -2.47 -3.77 -7.48
C HIS A 36 -2.51 -4.58 -6.18
N PHE A 37 -3.67 -5.15 -5.82
CA PHE A 37 -3.75 -5.97 -4.60
C PHE A 37 -2.94 -7.26 -4.81
N SER A 38 -2.05 -7.60 -3.90
CA SER A 38 -1.27 -8.83 -4.06
C SER A 38 -2.14 -10.05 -3.80
N PRO A 39 -2.27 -11.00 -4.74
CA PRO A 39 -3.03 -12.23 -4.50
C PRO A 39 -2.34 -13.16 -3.49
N ASP A 40 -1.02 -13.09 -3.38
CA ASP A 40 -0.19 -14.03 -2.60
C ASP A 40 0.53 -13.35 -1.43
N GLY A 41 0.61 -12.01 -1.42
CA GLY A 41 1.26 -11.23 -0.39
C GLY A 41 0.41 -11.03 0.87
N SER A 42 1.09 -10.69 1.97
CA SER A 42 0.47 -10.57 3.29
C SER A 42 -0.43 -9.33 3.40
N SER A 43 -1.74 -9.54 3.43
CA SER A 43 -2.75 -8.51 3.72
C SER A 43 -3.60 -8.91 4.91
N ILE A 44 -3.82 -8.00 5.85
CA ILE A 44 -4.52 -8.28 7.11
C ILE A 44 -5.30 -7.05 7.59
N ALA A 45 -6.44 -7.29 8.24
CA ALA A 45 -7.20 -6.28 8.96
C ALA A 45 -7.57 -6.79 10.36
N ILE A 46 -7.54 -5.91 11.35
CA ILE A 46 -7.95 -6.20 12.73
C ILE A 46 -8.79 -5.05 13.32
N PRO A 47 -9.57 -5.30 14.39
CA PRO A 47 -10.29 -4.25 15.08
C PRO A 47 -9.35 -3.17 15.61
N ILE A 48 -9.72 -1.90 15.48
CA ILE A 48 -8.85 -0.76 15.84
C ILE A 48 -8.34 -0.82 17.29
N LYS A 49 -9.13 -1.41 18.19
CA LYS A 49 -8.80 -1.55 19.63
C LYS A 49 -7.64 -2.50 19.92
N GLN A 50 -7.28 -3.35 18.96
CA GLN A 50 -6.21 -4.35 19.10
C GLN A 50 -4.91 -3.90 18.42
N VAL A 51 -4.90 -2.73 17.79
CA VAL A 51 -3.79 -2.24 16.99
C VAL A 51 -2.73 -1.61 17.91
N SER A 52 -1.49 -2.04 17.74
CA SER A 52 -0.31 -1.43 18.36
C SER A 52 0.71 -1.03 17.30
N ALA A 53 1.65 -0.14 17.64
CA ALA A 53 2.74 0.24 16.73
C ALA A 53 3.55 -0.99 16.29
N ILE A 54 3.89 -1.88 17.22
CA ILE A 54 4.59 -3.14 16.91
C ILE A 54 3.81 -3.99 15.91
N TRP A 55 2.49 -4.13 16.09
CA TRP A 55 1.66 -4.88 15.14
C TRP A 55 1.68 -4.23 13.75
N ILE A 56 1.58 -2.90 13.68
CA ILE A 56 1.64 -2.16 12.40
C ILE A 56 2.97 -2.40 11.70
N GLY A 57 4.10 -2.21 12.40
CA GLY A 57 5.42 -2.33 11.81
C GLY A 57 5.72 -3.75 11.33
N ASN A 58 5.44 -4.77 12.15
CA ASN A 58 5.62 -6.16 11.75
C ASN A 58 4.82 -6.50 10.48
N ASN A 59 3.53 -6.16 10.46
CA ASN A 59 2.68 -6.50 9.32
C ASN A 59 3.02 -5.65 8.07
N LEU A 60 3.41 -4.39 8.25
CA LEU A 60 3.87 -3.54 7.14
C LEU A 60 5.15 -4.09 6.51
N ARG A 61 6.12 -4.50 7.34
CA ARG A 61 7.34 -5.15 6.88
C ARG A 61 7.04 -6.44 6.11
N GLN A 62 6.20 -7.31 6.67
CA GLN A 62 5.79 -8.55 5.99
C GLN A 62 5.09 -8.28 4.66
N ALA A 63 4.18 -7.30 4.61
CA ALA A 63 3.51 -6.90 3.37
C ALA A 63 4.52 -6.42 2.31
N LEU A 64 5.50 -5.60 2.69
CA LEU A 64 6.53 -5.15 1.75
C LEU A 64 7.45 -6.29 1.30
N LEU A 65 7.90 -7.16 2.20
CA LEU A 65 8.77 -8.28 1.85
C LEU A 65 8.09 -9.26 0.88
N THR A 66 6.79 -9.49 1.08
CA THR A 66 5.96 -10.38 0.24
C THR A 66 5.33 -9.71 -0.97
N SER A 67 5.46 -8.40 -1.12
CA SER A 67 5.07 -7.65 -2.33
C SER A 67 5.95 -8.08 -3.50
N HIS A 68 5.34 -8.26 -4.66
CA HIS A 68 6.03 -8.67 -5.87
C HIS A 68 6.10 -7.52 -6.88
N ASP A 69 7.28 -7.33 -7.46
CA ASP A 69 7.48 -6.40 -8.59
C ASP A 69 7.58 -7.19 -9.88
N TYR A 70 6.47 -7.24 -10.62
CA TYR A 70 6.43 -7.95 -11.89
C TYR A 70 7.25 -7.20 -12.96
N ARG A 71 7.54 -5.90 -12.82
CA ARG A 71 8.38 -5.19 -13.80
C ARG A 71 9.81 -5.72 -13.81
N ALA A 72 10.33 -6.09 -12.64
CA ALA A 72 11.65 -6.70 -12.51
C ALA A 72 11.74 -8.03 -13.28
N ASP A 73 10.65 -8.80 -13.26
CA ASP A 73 10.58 -10.13 -13.87
C ASP A 73 10.34 -10.10 -15.39
N TYR A 74 9.61 -9.11 -15.92
CA TYR A 74 9.12 -9.12 -17.32
C TYR A 74 9.68 -8.00 -18.21
N GLY A 75 10.42 -7.04 -17.65
CA GLY A 75 10.98 -5.91 -18.39
C GLY A 75 9.96 -4.89 -18.88
N TYR A 76 10.45 -3.81 -19.50
CA TYR A 76 9.64 -2.68 -19.99
C TYR A 76 9.05 -2.96 -21.39
N GLY A 77 8.32 -4.06 -21.53
CA GLY A 77 7.60 -4.44 -22.77
C GLY A 77 6.09 -4.18 -22.68
N PRO A 78 5.35 -4.20 -23.80
CA PRO A 78 3.90 -4.05 -23.77
C PRO A 78 3.27 -5.09 -22.83
N LEU A 79 2.35 -4.61 -21.98
CA LEU A 79 1.63 -5.29 -20.88
C LEU A 79 0.72 -6.46 -21.34
N PHE A 80 1.27 -7.39 -22.11
CA PHE A 80 0.61 -8.57 -22.67
C PHE A 80 1.41 -9.85 -22.38
N ASP A 81 1.99 -9.93 -21.18
CA ASP A 81 2.48 -11.20 -20.67
C ASP A 81 1.28 -12.05 -20.19
N GLU A 82 1.20 -13.32 -20.60
CA GLU A 82 0.20 -14.28 -20.13
C GLU A 82 0.13 -14.31 -18.60
N ARG A 83 1.27 -14.14 -17.92
CA ARG A 83 1.35 -14.08 -16.46
C ARG A 83 0.63 -12.85 -15.88
N LEU A 84 0.64 -11.72 -16.59
CA LEU A 84 -0.13 -10.54 -16.20
C LEU A 84 -1.63 -10.78 -16.40
N GLN A 85 -2.01 -11.52 -17.44
CA GLN A 85 -3.40 -11.93 -17.68
C GLN A 85 -3.91 -12.89 -16.59
N GLU A 86 -3.04 -13.72 -16.03
CA GLU A 86 -3.34 -14.61 -14.90
C GLU A 86 -3.35 -13.87 -13.54
N ALA A 87 -2.41 -12.94 -13.33
CA ALA A 87 -2.29 -12.21 -12.06
C ALA A 87 -3.48 -11.26 -11.81
N ARG A 88 -4.00 -10.61 -12.86
CA ARG A 88 -5.13 -9.66 -12.75
C ARG A 88 -6.42 -10.25 -12.15
N PRO A 89 -6.98 -11.36 -12.66
CA PRO A 89 -8.19 -11.95 -12.09
C PRO A 89 -7.96 -12.46 -10.66
N ARG A 90 -6.77 -13.02 -10.38
CA ARG A 90 -6.39 -13.45 -9.03
C ARG A 90 -6.34 -12.26 -8.07
N SER A 91 -5.70 -11.16 -8.47
CA SER A 91 -5.66 -9.90 -7.71
C SER A 91 -7.06 -9.34 -7.45
N ALA A 92 -7.92 -9.32 -8.46
CA ALA A 92 -9.30 -8.86 -8.33
C ALA A 92 -10.13 -9.74 -7.37
N ALA A 93 -9.97 -11.07 -7.47
CA ALA A 93 -10.63 -12.02 -6.57
C ALA A 93 -10.13 -11.88 -5.12
N ALA A 94 -8.81 -11.79 -4.92
CA ALA A 94 -8.20 -11.60 -3.60
C ALA A 94 -8.64 -10.28 -2.97
N SER A 95 -8.59 -9.17 -3.74
CA SER A 95 -9.08 -7.87 -3.26
C SER A 95 -10.56 -7.93 -2.90
N ARG A 96 -11.39 -8.60 -3.70
CA ARG A 96 -12.81 -8.77 -3.40
C ARG A 96 -13.00 -9.52 -2.10
N ASN A 97 -12.37 -10.68 -1.94
CA ASN A 97 -12.49 -11.50 -0.75
C ASN A 97 -12.07 -10.73 0.51
N PHE A 98 -10.96 -9.99 0.44
CA PHE A 98 -10.48 -9.15 1.54
C PHE A 98 -11.52 -8.10 1.95
N TRP A 99 -12.05 -7.33 1.00
CA TRP A 99 -13.00 -6.27 1.31
C TRP A 99 -14.38 -6.77 1.72
N PHE A 100 -14.83 -7.89 1.18
CA PHE A 100 -16.07 -8.54 1.62
C PHE A 100 -15.92 -9.12 3.03
N GLY A 101 -14.77 -9.69 3.36
CA GLY A 101 -14.45 -10.12 4.73
C GLY A 101 -14.55 -8.96 5.73
N ILE A 102 -13.90 -7.83 5.43
CA ILE A 102 -14.01 -6.61 6.26
C ILE A 102 -15.45 -6.11 6.35
N ARG A 103 -16.19 -6.11 5.24
CA ARG A 103 -17.60 -5.70 5.25
C ARG A 103 -18.38 -6.54 6.26
N ASP A 104 -18.25 -7.87 6.20
CA ASP A 104 -19.02 -8.81 7.00
C ASP A 104 -18.59 -8.78 8.47
N GLU A 105 -17.28 -8.79 8.74
CA GLU A 105 -16.73 -8.77 10.09
C GLU A 105 -17.05 -7.47 10.85
N TYR A 106 -16.97 -6.33 10.18
CA TYR A 106 -17.15 -5.02 10.81
C TYR A 106 -18.53 -4.38 10.54
N GLY A 107 -19.44 -5.10 9.88
CA GLY A 107 -20.83 -4.67 9.63
C GLY A 107 -20.92 -3.38 8.82
N PHE A 108 -20.28 -3.34 7.65
CA PHE A 108 -20.48 -2.27 6.66
C PHE A 108 -21.62 -2.63 5.71
N LYS A 109 -22.31 -1.61 5.18
CA LYS A 109 -23.40 -1.80 4.20
C LYS A 109 -22.93 -2.54 2.94
N ASP A 110 -21.75 -2.17 2.44
CA ASP A 110 -21.11 -2.77 1.27
C ASP A 110 -19.57 -2.63 1.36
N HIS A 111 -18.86 -3.25 0.42
CA HIS A 111 -17.40 -3.24 0.39
C HIS A 111 -16.81 -1.86 0.07
N LEU A 112 -17.54 -1.00 -0.65
CA LEU A 112 -17.09 0.37 -0.94
C LEU A 112 -17.16 1.24 0.31
N ALA A 113 -18.18 1.06 1.15
CA ALA A 113 -18.30 1.67 2.47
C ALA A 113 -17.19 1.19 3.42
N ALA A 114 -16.77 -0.07 3.31
CA ALA A 114 -15.63 -0.59 4.07
C ALA A 114 -14.30 0.07 3.63
N MET A 115 -14.12 0.35 2.33
CA MET A 115 -12.90 0.98 1.78
C MET A 115 -12.83 2.49 2.03
N SER A 116 -13.98 3.17 1.98
CA SER A 116 -14.08 4.63 2.03
C SER A 116 -14.06 5.21 3.45
N LYS A 117 -14.04 6.55 3.56
CA LYS A 117 -14.02 7.30 4.83
C LYS A 117 -12.86 6.89 5.77
N SER A 118 -11.73 6.55 5.19
CA SER A 118 -10.54 6.07 5.88
C SER A 118 -9.37 7.06 5.74
N ALA A 119 -8.42 7.00 6.66
CA ALA A 119 -7.08 7.51 6.41
C ALA A 119 -6.29 6.41 5.69
N LEU A 120 -5.63 6.74 4.59
CA LEU A 120 -4.79 5.81 3.84
C LEU A 120 -3.42 6.43 3.63
N ALA A 121 -2.34 5.69 3.91
CA ALA A 121 -1.02 6.05 3.42
C ALA A 121 -0.55 5.04 2.37
N PHE A 122 -0.04 5.56 1.25
CA PHE A 122 0.62 4.77 0.22
C PHE A 122 2.05 4.51 0.67
N VAL A 123 2.51 3.27 0.57
CA VAL A 123 3.86 2.87 0.99
C VAL A 123 4.59 2.29 -0.20
N ASP A 124 5.76 2.84 -0.50
CA ASP A 124 6.63 2.43 -1.59
C ASP A 124 8.04 2.21 -1.06
N TRP A 125 8.73 1.17 -1.54
CA TRP A 125 10.11 0.87 -1.20
C TRP A 125 10.89 0.44 -2.44
N ASP A 126 11.83 1.30 -2.86
CA ASP A 126 12.75 1.05 -3.97
C ASP A 126 13.89 0.16 -3.49
N TYR A 127 13.60 -1.14 -3.37
CA TYR A 127 14.33 -2.08 -2.50
C TYR A 127 15.75 -2.43 -2.97
N GLU A 128 16.07 -2.15 -4.23
CA GLU A 128 17.42 -2.34 -4.77
C GLU A 128 18.33 -1.12 -4.57
N GLU A 129 17.74 0.06 -4.36
CA GLU A 129 18.49 1.32 -4.29
C GLU A 129 18.68 1.81 -2.85
N THR A 130 17.74 1.52 -1.97
CA THR A 130 17.73 2.08 -0.61
C THR A 130 17.05 1.17 0.39
N ASP A 131 17.43 1.30 1.65
CA ASP A 131 16.68 0.74 2.77
C ASP A 131 15.50 1.63 3.18
N GLN A 132 15.36 2.83 2.60
CA GLN A 132 14.31 3.78 2.97
C GLN A 132 12.97 3.43 2.34
N ILE A 133 11.99 3.18 3.20
CA ILE A 133 10.58 3.14 2.83
C ILE A 133 10.04 4.56 2.77
N ARG A 134 9.21 4.85 1.77
CA ARG A 134 8.48 6.10 1.62
C ARG A 134 7.01 5.90 1.95
N LEU A 135 6.50 6.64 2.93
CA LEU A 135 5.08 6.67 3.28
C LEU A 135 4.49 8.01 2.87
N ARG A 136 3.47 7.98 2.02
CA ARG A 136 2.78 9.17 1.49
C ARG A 136 1.37 9.20 2.03
N ALA A 137 1.10 10.18 2.90
CA ALA A 137 -0.25 10.44 3.38
C ALA A 137 -1.18 10.73 2.20
N SER A 138 -2.43 10.30 2.27
CA SER A 138 -3.43 10.57 1.23
C SER A 138 -4.42 11.65 1.64
N ARG A 139 -5.10 12.18 0.62
CA ARG A 139 -6.37 12.91 0.76
C ARG A 139 -7.50 12.09 0.13
N GLY A 140 -8.68 12.12 0.74
CA GLY A 140 -9.88 11.51 0.20
C GLY A 140 -10.44 12.32 -0.97
N ARG A 141 -10.94 11.65 -2.01
CA ARG A 141 -11.69 12.24 -3.13
C ARG A 141 -12.94 11.42 -3.39
N GLY A 142 -14.14 11.92 -3.05
CA GLY A 142 -15.48 11.48 -3.51
C GLY A 142 -15.86 9.97 -3.48
N GLY A 143 -14.94 9.07 -3.12
CA GLY A 143 -15.05 7.62 -3.29
C GLY A 143 -13.70 6.86 -3.25
N GLY A 144 -12.55 7.54 -3.26
CA GLY A 144 -11.22 6.92 -3.16
C GLY A 144 -10.15 7.81 -2.53
N HIS A 145 -8.89 7.42 -2.71
CA HIS A 145 -7.71 8.11 -2.14
C HIS A 145 -6.80 8.62 -3.25
N SER A 146 -6.18 9.77 -3.01
CA SER A 146 -5.13 10.30 -3.88
C SER A 146 -3.95 10.79 -3.04
N ALA A 147 -2.74 10.64 -3.58
CA ALA A 147 -1.59 11.34 -3.03
C ALA A 147 -1.76 12.86 -3.22
N TRP A 148 -1.05 13.62 -2.40
CA TRP A 148 -0.94 15.07 -2.54
C TRP A 148 -0.18 15.45 -3.81
N TYR A 149 -0.50 16.59 -4.41
CA TYR A 149 0.35 17.15 -5.46
C TYR A 149 1.72 17.54 -4.87
N SER A 150 2.77 17.56 -5.69
CA SER A 150 4.13 17.81 -5.21
C SER A 150 4.32 19.14 -4.48
N HIS A 151 3.49 20.15 -4.78
CA HIS A 151 3.52 21.45 -4.09
C HIS A 151 2.68 21.46 -2.80
N GLU A 152 1.90 20.41 -2.52
CA GLU A 152 1.01 20.29 -1.35
C GLU A 152 1.48 19.21 -0.36
N ASN A 153 2.61 18.54 -0.64
CA ASN A 153 3.03 17.35 0.11
C ASN A 153 3.98 17.64 1.30
N HIS A 154 4.19 18.92 1.65
CA HIS A 154 5.02 19.29 2.78
C HIS A 154 4.46 18.71 4.09
N ALA A 155 5.30 18.02 4.86
CA ALA A 155 4.91 17.24 6.05
C ALA A 155 3.86 16.14 5.79
N LYS A 156 3.75 15.65 4.54
CA LYS A 156 2.86 14.55 4.11
C LYS A 156 3.62 13.33 3.58
N VAL A 157 4.95 13.40 3.57
CA VAL A 157 5.84 12.32 3.14
C VAL A 157 6.79 12.01 4.27
N PHE A 158 6.89 10.74 4.61
CA PHE A 158 7.69 10.23 5.70
C PHE A 158 8.65 9.18 5.17
N HIS A 159 9.83 9.11 5.78
CA HIS A 159 10.86 8.13 5.46
C HIS A 159 11.28 7.39 6.71
N VAL A 160 11.51 6.10 6.57
CA VAL A 160 11.98 5.22 7.62
C VAL A 160 12.69 4.03 6.98
N SER A 161 13.78 3.56 7.59
CA SER A 161 14.47 2.38 7.08
C SER A 161 13.64 1.11 7.30
N ILE A 162 13.64 0.19 6.34
CA ILE A 162 13.14 -1.19 6.48
C ILE A 162 13.95 -1.97 7.53
N ASN A 163 15.03 -1.45 8.11
CA ASN A 163 15.81 -2.16 9.12
C ASN A 163 15.55 -1.67 10.56
N VAL A 164 14.70 -0.66 10.76
CA VAL A 164 14.32 -0.21 12.11
C VAL A 164 13.44 -1.24 12.82
N THR A 165 13.24 -1.06 14.13
CA THR A 165 12.33 -1.90 14.92
C THR A 165 10.89 -1.82 14.41
N ASP A 166 10.08 -2.86 14.67
CA ASP A 166 8.67 -2.84 14.30
C ASP A 166 7.89 -1.72 15.02
N GLU A 167 8.27 -1.37 16.25
CA GLU A 167 7.67 -0.25 16.96
C GLU A 167 7.94 1.09 16.27
N GLU A 168 9.18 1.33 15.85
CA GLU A 168 9.56 2.56 15.15
C GLU A 168 8.90 2.65 13.77
N LEU A 169 8.93 1.56 12.99
CA LEU A 169 8.24 1.50 11.70
C LEU A 169 6.73 1.75 11.85
N GLY A 170 6.12 1.14 12.86
CA GLY A 170 4.71 1.37 13.19
C GLY A 170 4.40 2.80 13.62
N THR A 171 5.32 3.43 14.36
CA THR A 171 5.17 4.83 14.80
C THR A 171 5.20 5.79 13.61
N VAL A 172 6.12 5.62 12.68
CA VAL A 172 6.18 6.43 11.46
C VAL A 172 4.93 6.20 10.58
N ALA A 173 4.45 4.95 10.50
CA ALA A 173 3.19 4.63 9.83
C ALA A 173 1.99 5.37 10.43
N LEU A 174 1.91 5.49 11.76
CA LEU A 174 0.87 6.27 12.44
C LEU A 174 0.99 7.77 12.12
N GLN A 175 2.20 8.33 12.15
CA GLN A 175 2.42 9.74 11.76
C GLN A 175 1.95 10.03 10.33
N ALA A 176 2.23 9.12 9.39
CA ALA A 176 1.76 9.25 8.01
C ALA A 176 0.22 9.21 7.92
N LEU A 177 -0.44 8.37 8.74
CA LEU A 177 -1.90 8.31 8.81
C LEU A 177 -2.51 9.55 9.48
N ASP A 178 -1.85 10.15 10.45
CA ASP A 178 -2.27 11.40 11.10
C ASP A 178 -2.16 12.60 10.17
N ALA A 179 -1.22 12.55 9.23
CA ALA A 179 -1.07 13.55 8.18
C ALA A 179 -2.12 13.44 7.05
N CYS A 180 -2.93 12.37 7.01
CA CYS A 180 -3.95 12.19 5.99
C CYS A 180 -5.14 13.15 6.15
N GLN A 181 -5.87 13.39 5.05
CA GLN A 181 -7.14 14.12 5.05
C GLN A 181 -8.26 13.24 4.49
N PRO A 182 -8.90 12.41 5.32
CA PRO A 182 -10.02 11.57 4.89
C PRO A 182 -11.21 12.43 4.47
N ASN A 183 -11.87 12.04 3.38
CA ASN A 183 -13.15 12.64 3.04
C ASN A 183 -14.23 11.97 3.91
N TYR A 184 -14.53 12.58 5.06
CA TYR A 184 -15.56 12.08 5.99
C TYR A 184 -16.98 12.46 5.57
N ALA A 185 -17.14 13.34 4.57
CA ALA A 185 -18.42 13.80 4.05
C ALA A 185 -19.37 12.64 3.74
#